data_AF-A0A1M8A5F3-F1
#
_entry.id   AF-A0A1M8A5F3-F1
#
_cell.length_a   1.000
_cell.length_b   1.000
_cell.length_c   1.000
_cell.angle_alpha   90.00
_cell.angle_beta   90.00
_cell.angle_gamma   90.00
#
_symmetry.space_group_name_H-M   'P 1'
#
loop_
_entity.id
_entity.type
_entity.pdbx_description
1 polymer ?
#
loop_
_entity_poly.entity_id
_entity_poly.type
_entity_poly.pdbx_seq_one_letter_code
_entity_poly.pdbx_strand_id
1 'polypeptide(L)'
;MPPTVPPVVDETGAFRELLKSQAASPTNGPKNHEMDPAMVKQREAASLWTNEAYTVRRHIVSLFNFLSMIRRPYLNVTSKGKRSTGSETNDINSANTSQDAFSKWQHNTSLTEAERDEVDFQVKLVVKQCLDRVQELEHGETLRFNALEKALTRAGITSLSPLNLLQNSSLNKQRAASNALHAHHMAITQYLSEQLAHASSVQAMLQQRRVAAQRQRYENLADSAKVSSHNSQAGFSEEILRGSIGTMGDRGVDVADELSQEQLHMFEEEASALVESLQADLAAVQHAEQQLQDISALQTRIVQHLQEQNEHIDTLLTEAGSHGEQVTRGNQQLQKAKERNRQANRWLSIFFLISGLVLLFMHYLD
;
A
#
# COMPACT_ATOMS: atom_id res chain seq x y z
N MET A 1 -14.86 -16.31 -36.79
CA MET A 1 -14.79 -14.86 -37.11
C MET A 1 -14.83 -14.10 -35.80
N PRO A 2 -13.85 -13.25 -35.48
CA PRO A 2 -13.89 -12.43 -34.27
C PRO A 2 -14.97 -11.35 -34.39
N PRO A 3 -15.67 -10.99 -33.30
CA PRO A 3 -16.68 -9.95 -33.31
C PRO A 3 -16.03 -8.59 -33.59
N THR A 4 -16.50 -7.92 -34.64
CA THR A 4 -16.08 -6.57 -35.01
C THR A 4 -16.54 -5.59 -33.94
N VAL A 5 -15.59 -5.02 -33.20
CA VAL A 5 -15.85 -3.94 -32.25
C VAL A 5 -16.40 -2.74 -33.04
N PRO A 6 -17.56 -2.16 -32.67
CA PRO A 6 -18.10 -1.00 -33.36
C PRO A 6 -17.14 0.20 -33.27
N PRO A 7 -17.07 1.04 -34.31
CA PRO A 7 -16.18 2.20 -34.32
C PRO A 7 -16.53 3.15 -33.18
N VAL A 8 -15.52 3.59 -32.42
CA VAL A 8 -15.65 4.61 -31.39
C VAL A 8 -15.89 5.94 -32.08
N VAL A 9 -17.15 6.35 -32.19
CA VAL A 9 -17.54 7.66 -32.72
C VAL A 9 -17.46 8.68 -31.60
N ASP A 10 -16.73 9.77 -31.83
CA ASP A 10 -16.63 10.89 -30.88
C ASP A 10 -17.91 11.74 -30.92
N GLU A 11 -18.85 11.41 -30.04
CA GLU A 11 -20.13 12.11 -29.86
C GLU A 11 -20.00 13.38 -28.99
N THR A 12 -18.78 13.79 -28.61
CA THR A 12 -18.60 14.95 -27.71
C THR A 12 -19.09 16.26 -28.34
N GLY A 13 -19.10 16.36 -29.67
CA GLY A 13 -19.68 17.48 -30.42
C GLY A 13 -21.20 17.56 -30.26
N ALA A 14 -21.91 16.46 -30.56
CA ALA A 14 -23.36 16.36 -30.42
C ALA A 14 -23.81 16.60 -28.97
N PHE A 15 -23.06 16.07 -28.00
CA PHE A 15 -23.32 16.32 -26.58
C PHE A 15 -23.21 17.80 -26.20
N ARG A 16 -22.20 18.52 -26.73
CA ARG A 16 -22.05 19.96 -26.49
C ARG A 16 -23.15 20.80 -27.13
N GLU A 17 -23.63 20.42 -28.31
CA GLU A 17 -24.75 21.09 -28.95
C GLU A 17 -26.06 20.88 -28.18
N LEU A 18 -26.32 19.67 -27.70
CA LEU A 18 -27.46 19.37 -26.85
C LEU A 18 -27.40 20.17 -25.54
N LEU A 19 -26.23 20.25 -24.89
CA LEU A 19 -26.04 21.09 -23.70
C LEU A 19 -26.34 22.57 -23.96
N LYS A 20 -25.88 23.12 -25.09
CA LYS A 20 -26.19 24.50 -25.48
C LYS A 20 -27.68 24.70 -25.73
N SER A 21 -28.35 23.76 -26.40
CA SER A 21 -29.80 23.85 -26.62
C SER A 21 -30.60 23.78 -25.32
N GLN A 22 -30.13 23.00 -24.34
CA GLN A 22 -30.79 22.89 -23.03
C GLN A 22 -30.55 24.14 -22.16
N ALA A 23 -29.34 24.72 -22.23
CA ALA A 23 -28.95 25.93 -21.49
C ALA A 23 -29.58 27.22 -22.05
N ALA A 24 -29.94 27.23 -23.34
CA ALA A 24 -30.65 28.36 -23.97
C ALA A 24 -32.13 28.45 -23.57
N SER A 25 -32.69 27.39 -22.96
CA SER A 25 -34.01 27.46 -22.34
C SER A 25 -33.88 28.22 -21.01
N PRO A 26 -34.63 29.31 -20.77
CA PRO A 26 -34.54 30.09 -19.55
C PRO A 26 -35.22 29.33 -18.41
N THR A 27 -34.63 28.22 -17.98
CA THR A 27 -34.85 27.75 -16.63
C THR A 27 -34.18 28.79 -15.75
N ASN A 28 -34.96 29.58 -15.02
CA ASN A 28 -34.48 30.39 -13.91
C ASN A 28 -33.46 29.54 -13.15
N GLY A 29 -32.17 29.85 -13.30
CA GLY A 29 -31.11 29.14 -12.61
C GLY A 29 -31.46 29.17 -11.12
N PRO A 30 -31.23 28.08 -10.37
CA PRO A 30 -31.48 28.11 -8.94
C PRO A 30 -30.73 29.32 -8.39
N LYS A 31 -31.49 30.33 -7.93
CA LYS A 31 -30.97 31.51 -7.22
C LYS A 31 -29.92 30.97 -6.26
N ASN A 32 -28.70 31.51 -6.29
CA ASN A 32 -27.57 31.17 -5.41
C ASN A 32 -28.10 30.71 -4.04
N HIS A 33 -28.37 29.42 -3.91
CA HIS A 33 -28.86 28.87 -2.67
C HIS A 33 -27.56 28.72 -1.92
N GLU A 34 -27.33 29.64 -0.99
CA GLU A 34 -26.27 29.54 -0.01
C GLU A 34 -26.22 28.07 0.43
N MET A 35 -25.15 27.39 0.06
CA MET A 35 -25.04 25.95 0.31
C MET A 35 -25.16 25.77 1.82
N ASP A 36 -26.01 24.83 2.24
CA ASP A 36 -26.19 24.53 3.64
C ASP A 36 -24.81 24.39 4.31
N PRO A 37 -24.49 25.14 5.38
CA PRO A 37 -23.20 25.09 6.04
C PRO A 37 -22.79 23.65 6.44
N ALA A 38 -23.76 22.78 6.70
CA ALA A 38 -23.49 21.36 6.96
C ALA A 38 -22.92 20.63 5.73
N MET A 39 -23.44 20.91 4.53
CA MET A 39 -22.94 20.32 3.28
C MET A 39 -21.54 20.82 2.92
N VAL A 40 -21.25 22.11 3.17
CA VAL A 40 -19.91 22.68 2.95
C VAL A 40 -18.89 21.97 3.84
N LYS A 41 -19.20 21.79 5.13
CA LYS A 41 -18.33 21.09 6.08
C LYS A 41 -18.11 19.62 5.71
N GLN A 42 -19.14 18.93 5.21
CA GLN A 42 -18.99 17.55 4.73
C GLN A 42 -18.06 17.46 3.51
N ARG A 43 -18.18 18.40 2.57
CA ARG A 43 -17.31 18.46 1.40
C ARG A 43 -15.88 18.78 1.77
N GLU A 44 -15.67 19.71 2.70
CA GLU A 44 -14.36 20.03 3.25
C GLU A 44 -13.73 18.80 3.92
N ALA A 45 -14.46 18.10 4.79
CA ALA A 45 -14.00 16.88 5.42
C ALA A 45 -13.63 15.79 4.39
N ALA A 46 -14.45 15.60 3.35
CA ALA A 46 -14.12 14.68 2.26
C ALA A 46 -12.85 15.10 1.51
N SER A 47 -12.66 16.40 1.26
CA SER A 47 -11.45 16.90 0.61
C SER A 47 -10.20 16.69 1.46
N LEU A 48 -10.29 16.91 2.78
CA LEU A 48 -9.20 16.66 3.72
C LEU A 48 -8.85 15.18 3.78
N TRP A 49 -9.85 14.29 3.83
CA TRP A 49 -9.65 12.85 3.76
C TRP A 49 -8.93 12.45 2.47
N THR A 50 -9.35 12.96 1.31
CA THR A 50 -8.68 12.65 0.03
C THR A 50 -7.26 13.19 -0.03
N ASN A 51 -7.00 14.38 0.50
CA ASN A 51 -5.66 14.97 0.56
C ASN A 51 -4.73 14.10 1.41
N GLU A 52 -5.22 13.63 2.55
CA GLU A 52 -4.48 12.71 3.40
C GLU A 52 -4.15 11.40 2.67
N ALA A 53 -5.12 10.81 1.96
CA ALA A 53 -4.87 9.62 1.14
C ALA A 53 -3.81 9.86 0.05
N TYR A 54 -3.79 11.03 -0.59
CA TYR A 54 -2.74 11.42 -1.54
C TYR A 54 -1.38 11.60 -0.88
N THR A 55 -1.35 12.09 0.36
CA THR A 55 -0.13 12.25 1.15
C THR A 55 0.47 10.88 1.49
N VAL A 56 -0.35 9.94 1.98
CA VAL A 56 0.05 8.54 2.19
C VAL A 56 0.57 7.92 0.88
N ARG A 57 -0.14 8.10 -0.23
CA ARG A 57 0.31 7.61 -1.54
C ARG A 57 1.68 8.17 -1.92
N ARG A 58 1.93 9.46 -1.69
CA ARG A 58 3.23 10.09 -1.98
C ARG A 58 4.34 9.42 -1.17
N HIS A 59 4.10 9.12 0.11
CA HIS A 59 5.06 8.41 0.96
C HIS A 59 5.34 6.99 0.45
N ILE A 60 4.30 6.24 0.07
CA ILE A 60 4.46 4.89 -0.51
C ILE A 60 5.27 4.93 -1.83
N VAL A 61 4.96 5.88 -2.73
CA VAL A 61 5.71 6.03 -3.99
C VAL A 61 7.16 6.43 -3.73
N SER A 62 7.40 7.36 -2.80
CA SER A 62 8.75 7.74 -2.38
C SER A 62 9.52 6.54 -1.84
N LEU A 63 8.87 5.69 -1.04
CA LEU A 63 9.44 4.47 -0.50
C LEU A 63 9.82 3.48 -1.61
N PHE A 64 8.95 3.27 -2.61
CA PHE A 64 9.28 2.40 -3.75
C PHE A 64 10.48 2.89 -4.54
N ASN A 65 10.51 4.19 -4.85
CA ASN A 65 11.65 4.79 -5.55
C ASN A 65 12.93 4.60 -4.75
N PHE A 66 12.87 4.84 -3.44
CA PHE A 66 13.99 4.62 -2.53
C PHE A 66 14.45 3.16 -2.52
N LEU A 67 13.56 2.19 -2.30
CA LEU A 67 13.86 0.75 -2.32
C LEU A 67 14.49 0.31 -3.65
N SER A 68 14.01 0.85 -4.77
CA SER A 68 14.57 0.56 -6.10
C SER A 68 16.00 1.11 -6.26
N MET A 69 16.26 2.29 -5.69
CA MET A 69 17.53 2.98 -5.74
C MET A 69 18.59 2.29 -4.88
N ILE A 70 18.24 1.94 -3.63
CA ILE A 70 19.19 1.33 -2.69
C ILE A 70 19.48 -0.14 -3.02
N ARG A 71 18.66 -0.81 -3.83
CA ARG A 71 18.79 -2.26 -4.11
C ARG A 71 20.21 -2.68 -4.48
N ARG A 72 20.91 -1.93 -5.32
CA ARG A 72 22.29 -2.24 -5.74
C ARG A 72 23.32 -2.02 -4.62
N PRO A 73 23.43 -0.82 -4.01
CA PRO A 73 24.39 -0.59 -2.94
C PRO A 73 24.09 -1.42 -1.68
N TYR A 74 22.82 -1.74 -1.43
CA TYR A 74 22.37 -2.56 -0.30
C TYR A 74 22.84 -4.01 -0.41
N LEU A 75 22.69 -4.63 -1.59
CA LEU A 75 23.07 -6.03 -1.83
C LEU A 75 24.59 -6.23 -2.03
N ASN A 76 25.38 -5.16 -2.16
CA ASN A 76 26.83 -5.27 -2.32
C ASN A 76 27.52 -5.50 -0.96
N VAL A 77 27.35 -6.70 -0.41
CA VAL A 77 27.96 -7.10 0.87
C VAL A 77 29.48 -7.33 0.72
N THR A 78 29.98 -7.50 -0.52
CA THR A 78 31.34 -7.99 -0.82
C THR A 78 32.46 -6.95 -0.84
N SER A 79 32.15 -5.65 -0.88
CA SER A 79 33.21 -4.64 -0.87
C SER A 79 33.74 -4.40 0.55
N LYS A 80 34.76 -5.16 0.97
CA LYS A 80 35.66 -4.74 2.05
C LYS A 80 36.15 -3.32 1.68
N GLY A 81 35.74 -2.34 2.49
CA GLY A 81 36.11 -0.93 2.51
C GLY A 81 36.85 -0.37 1.30
N LYS A 82 36.12 0.10 0.28
CA LYS A 82 36.61 1.27 -0.45
C LYS A 82 36.33 2.45 0.46
N ARG A 83 37.35 2.95 1.18
CA ARG A 83 37.25 4.18 1.99
C ARG A 83 36.55 5.25 1.14
N SER A 84 35.30 5.55 1.46
CA SER A 84 34.61 6.71 0.94
C SER A 84 35.37 7.91 1.48
N THR A 85 36.12 8.58 0.60
CA THR A 85 36.71 9.89 0.88
C THR A 85 35.57 10.83 1.25
N GLY A 86 35.67 11.41 2.44
CA GLY A 86 34.60 12.15 3.10
C GLY A 86 33.90 13.15 2.20
N SER A 87 32.57 13.06 2.19
CA SER A 87 31.68 14.17 1.85
C SER A 87 30.80 14.40 3.07
N GLU A 88 31.37 15.07 4.08
CA GLU A 88 30.59 15.70 5.13
C GLU A 88 29.83 16.88 4.50
N THR A 89 28.57 16.68 4.17
CA THR A 89 27.62 17.78 4.02
C THR A 89 26.79 17.84 5.28
N ASN A 90 27.18 18.76 6.17
CA ASN A 90 26.37 19.27 7.26
C ASN A 90 25.09 19.88 6.69
N ASP A 91 23.96 19.19 6.85
CA ASP A 91 22.64 19.83 6.81
C ASP A 91 21.78 19.26 7.94
N ILE A 92 22.06 19.77 9.14
CA ILE A 92 21.14 19.77 10.27
C ILE A 92 20.16 20.91 9.97
N ASN A 93 18.96 20.58 9.44
CA ASN A 93 17.68 21.29 9.66
C ASN A 93 16.64 20.90 8.59
N SER A 94 15.92 19.80 8.78
CA SER A 94 14.53 19.63 8.27
C SER A 94 13.92 18.37 8.86
N ALA A 95 13.63 18.40 10.16
CA ALA A 95 12.67 17.48 10.74
C ALA A 95 11.30 18.00 10.33
N ASN A 96 10.57 17.27 9.46
CA ASN A 96 9.11 17.11 9.47
C ASN A 96 8.50 16.46 8.21
N THR A 97 9.30 16.10 7.19
CA THR A 97 8.77 15.39 6.02
C THR A 97 9.52 14.07 5.82
N SER A 98 8.81 12.93 5.83
CA SER A 98 9.36 11.59 5.56
C SER A 98 10.02 11.44 4.17
N GLN A 99 9.91 12.46 3.32
CA GLN A 99 10.62 12.60 2.05
C GLN A 99 12.10 13.00 2.24
N ASP A 100 12.45 13.68 3.34
CA ASP A 100 13.82 14.10 3.68
C ASP A 100 14.64 12.96 4.32
N ALA A 101 13.97 11.97 4.93
CA ALA A 101 14.62 10.83 5.60
C ALA A 101 15.49 9.99 4.64
N PHE A 102 15.15 9.97 3.35
CA PHE A 102 15.83 9.16 2.35
C PHE A 102 16.87 9.93 1.53
N SER A 103 16.90 11.27 1.63
CA SER A 103 17.80 12.14 0.85
C SER A 103 19.28 11.88 1.16
N LYS A 104 19.60 11.49 2.41
CA LYS A 104 20.95 11.16 2.87
C LYS A 104 21.64 10.06 2.03
N TRP A 105 20.85 9.16 1.44
CA TRP A 105 21.37 7.95 0.80
C TRP A 105 21.37 8.03 -0.74
N GLN A 106 20.95 9.16 -1.32
CA GLN A 106 20.82 9.29 -2.77
C GLN A 106 22.16 9.26 -3.54
N HIS A 107 23.30 9.49 -2.87
CA HIS A 107 24.60 9.59 -3.53
C HIS A 107 25.58 8.47 -3.16
N ASN A 108 25.19 7.51 -2.32
CA ASN A 108 26.12 6.51 -1.80
C ASN A 108 26.19 5.27 -2.71
N THR A 109 27.37 5.03 -3.29
CA THR A 109 27.64 3.87 -4.18
C THR A 109 27.82 2.55 -3.41
N SER A 110 28.13 2.62 -2.11
CA SER A 110 28.24 1.47 -1.20
C SER A 110 27.78 1.89 0.19
N LEU A 111 27.06 1.00 0.89
CA LEU A 111 26.62 1.18 2.27
C LEU A 111 27.46 0.29 3.20
N THR A 112 27.80 0.79 4.38
CA THR A 112 28.34 -0.03 5.48
C THR A 112 27.23 -0.84 6.15
N GLU A 113 27.60 -1.83 6.97
CA GLU A 113 26.62 -2.69 7.63
C GLU A 113 25.68 -1.91 8.57
N ALA A 114 26.22 -0.97 9.35
CA ALA A 114 25.44 -0.10 10.21
C ALA A 114 24.50 0.83 9.41
N GLU A 115 24.94 1.31 8.25
CA GLU A 115 24.10 2.14 7.39
C GLU A 115 22.96 1.34 6.75
N ARG A 116 23.19 0.06 6.43
CA ARG A 116 22.12 -0.85 5.97
C ARG A 116 21.08 -1.07 7.06
N ASP A 117 21.50 -1.26 8.30
CA ASP A 117 20.59 -1.42 9.45
C ASP A 117 19.75 -0.16 9.70
N GLU A 118 20.35 1.02 9.59
CA GLU A 118 19.62 2.29 9.69
C GLU A 118 18.59 2.41 8.56
N VAL A 119 18.96 2.05 7.32
CA VAL A 119 18.04 2.03 6.19
C VAL A 119 16.87 1.08 6.44
N ASP A 120 17.14 -0.13 6.93
CA ASP A 120 16.10 -1.12 7.27
C ASP A 120 15.15 -0.60 8.35
N PHE A 121 15.70 0.06 9.37
CA PHE A 121 14.92 0.68 10.44
C PHE A 121 14.00 1.80 9.90
N GLN A 122 14.53 2.71 9.09
CA GLN A 122 13.76 3.82 8.50
C GLN A 122 12.66 3.31 7.56
N VAL A 123 12.96 2.32 6.70
CA VAL A 123 11.97 1.70 5.83
C VAL A 123 10.86 1.06 6.66
N LYS A 124 11.21 0.29 7.69
CA LYS A 124 10.23 -0.34 8.60
C LYS A 124 9.35 0.70 9.30
N LEU A 125 9.94 1.80 9.76
CA LEU A 125 9.21 2.90 10.41
C LEU A 125 8.21 3.54 9.46
N VAL A 126 8.64 3.87 8.23
CA VAL A 126 7.77 4.48 7.22
C VAL A 126 6.64 3.53 6.81
N VAL A 127 6.92 2.24 6.62
CA VAL A 127 5.89 1.23 6.32
C VAL A 127 4.86 1.19 7.45
N LYS A 128 5.31 1.14 8.71
CA LYS A 128 4.41 1.09 9.87
C LYS A 128 3.57 2.37 10.01
N GLN A 129 4.19 3.54 9.85
CA GLN A 129 3.49 4.82 9.89
C GLN A 129 2.44 4.92 8.77
N CYS A 130 2.77 4.47 7.56
CA CYS A 130 1.81 4.45 6.46
C CYS A 130 0.64 3.48 6.75
N LEU A 131 0.93 2.29 7.32
CA LEU A 131 -0.12 1.35 7.73
C LEU A 131 -1.06 1.96 8.75
N ASP A 132 -0.51 2.53 9.83
CA ASP A 132 -1.30 3.16 10.89
C ASP A 132 -2.15 4.30 10.33
N ARG A 133 -1.60 5.11 9.41
CA ARG A 133 -2.35 6.19 8.76
C ARG A 133 -3.47 5.69 7.84
N VAL A 134 -3.26 4.58 7.12
CA VAL A 134 -4.32 3.92 6.35
C VAL A 134 -5.43 3.39 7.27
N GLN A 135 -5.06 2.80 8.41
CA GLN A 135 -6.03 2.33 9.41
C GLN A 135 -6.84 3.49 10.02
N GLU A 136 -6.20 4.63 10.29
CA GLU A 136 -6.90 5.85 10.73
C GLU A 136 -7.89 6.37 9.67
N LEU A 137 -7.49 6.37 8.39
CA LEU A 137 -8.36 6.78 7.28
C LEU A 137 -9.58 5.86 7.14
N GLU A 138 -9.37 4.56 7.29
CA GLU A 138 -10.42 3.54 7.27
C GLU A 138 -11.37 3.71 8.46
N HIS A 139 -10.82 3.85 9.66
CA HIS A 139 -11.61 4.07 10.88
C HIS A 139 -12.42 5.38 10.80
N GLY A 140 -11.81 6.46 10.32
CA GLY A 140 -12.50 7.74 10.14
C GLY A 140 -13.65 7.64 9.14
N GLU A 141 -13.46 6.91 8.04
CA GLU A 141 -14.50 6.73 7.02
C GLU A 141 -15.64 5.82 7.50
N THR A 142 -15.33 4.72 8.21
CA THR A 142 -16.35 3.85 8.81
C THR A 142 -17.17 4.58 9.87
N LEU A 143 -16.54 5.41 10.71
CA LEU A 143 -17.25 6.28 11.65
C LEU A 143 -18.17 7.28 10.94
N ARG A 144 -17.68 7.94 9.89
CA ARG A 144 -18.47 8.88 9.07
C ARG A 144 -19.68 8.19 8.47
N PHE A 145 -19.47 7.02 7.87
CA PHE A 145 -20.52 6.22 7.24
C PHE A 145 -21.59 5.82 8.25
N ASN A 146 -21.19 5.24 9.38
CA ASN A 146 -22.09 4.81 10.45
C ASN A 146 -22.87 5.98 11.08
N ALA A 147 -22.23 7.14 11.26
CA ALA A 147 -22.87 8.34 11.77
C ALA A 147 -23.94 8.86 10.81
N LEU A 148 -23.62 8.88 9.51
CA LEU A 148 -24.55 9.29 8.47
C LEU A 148 -25.72 8.31 8.35
N GLU A 149 -25.47 7.00 8.39
CA GLU A 149 -26.53 6.00 8.34
C GLU A 149 -27.49 6.14 9.54
N LYS A 150 -26.96 6.35 10.75
CA LYS A 150 -27.77 6.64 11.96
C LYS A 150 -28.58 7.93 11.81
N ALA A 151 -28.04 8.95 11.16
CA ALA A 151 -28.76 10.19 10.90
C ALA A 151 -29.89 9.98 9.88
N LEU A 152 -29.65 9.27 8.78
CA LEU A 152 -30.65 8.98 7.76
C LEU A 152 -31.77 8.07 8.29
N THR A 153 -31.44 7.04 9.07
CA THR A 153 -32.44 6.16 9.71
C THR A 153 -33.34 6.95 10.67
N ARG A 154 -32.76 7.80 11.54
CA ARG A 154 -33.53 8.70 12.41
C ARG A 154 -34.45 9.64 11.62
N ALA A 155 -33.95 10.24 10.54
CA ALA A 155 -34.74 11.11 9.67
C ALA A 155 -35.86 10.36 8.93
N GLY A 156 -35.67 9.08 8.61
CA GLY A 156 -36.70 8.23 8.02
C GLY A 156 -37.82 7.87 9.00
N ILE A 157 -37.51 7.63 10.28
CA ILE A 157 -38.46 7.17 11.30
C ILE A 157 -39.34 8.33 11.84
N THR A 158 -38.85 9.56 11.87
CA THR A 158 -39.60 10.72 12.39
C THR A 158 -40.66 11.29 11.43
N SER A 159 -40.79 10.76 10.21
CA SER A 159 -41.69 11.30 9.19
C SER A 159 -42.87 10.36 8.89
N LEU A 160 -43.98 10.54 9.60
CA LEU A 160 -45.28 9.88 9.30
C LEU A 160 -46.26 10.88 8.64
N SER A 161 -45.80 11.72 7.71
CA SER A 161 -46.61 12.76 7.06
C SER A 161 -46.79 12.51 5.54
N PRO A 162 -47.96 12.82 4.93
CA PRO A 162 -48.26 12.52 3.52
C PRO A 162 -47.43 13.31 2.48
N LEU A 163 -46.61 14.28 2.88
CA LEU A 163 -45.62 14.96 2.02
C LEU A 163 -44.40 14.07 1.66
N ASN A 164 -44.34 12.83 2.18
CA ASN A 164 -43.20 11.92 2.14
C ASN A 164 -42.78 11.34 0.77
N LEU A 165 -43.65 11.34 -0.25
CA LEU A 165 -43.28 10.75 -1.55
C LEU A 165 -42.10 11.51 -2.22
N LEU A 166 -42.00 12.83 -2.00
CA LEU A 166 -40.91 13.65 -2.53
C LEU A 166 -39.65 13.54 -1.66
N GLN A 167 -39.80 13.50 -0.33
CA GLN A 167 -38.68 13.47 0.62
C GLN A 167 -37.99 12.10 0.71
N ASN A 168 -38.74 11.02 0.53
CA ASN A 168 -38.15 9.68 0.42
C ASN A 168 -37.22 9.58 -0.80
N SER A 169 -37.51 10.29 -1.89
CA SER A 169 -36.65 10.29 -3.08
C SER A 169 -35.33 11.04 -2.86
N SER A 170 -35.31 12.13 -2.08
CA SER A 170 -34.09 12.88 -1.77
C SER A 170 -33.23 12.15 -0.72
N LEU A 171 -33.85 11.59 0.31
CA LEU A 171 -33.15 10.77 1.31
C LEU A 171 -32.52 9.52 0.69
N ASN A 172 -33.24 8.83 -0.20
CA ASN A 172 -32.69 7.67 -0.91
C ASN A 172 -31.51 8.06 -1.83
N LYS A 173 -31.57 9.22 -2.49
CA LYS A 173 -30.43 9.75 -3.26
C LYS A 173 -29.23 10.05 -2.37
N GLN A 174 -29.46 10.63 -1.19
CA GLN A 174 -28.39 10.91 -0.22
C GLN A 174 -27.77 9.63 0.36
N ARG A 175 -28.58 8.59 0.63
CA ARG A 175 -28.11 7.26 1.03
C ARG A 175 -27.24 6.64 -0.07
N ALA A 176 -27.74 6.61 -1.30
CA ALA A 176 -27.00 6.05 -2.44
C ALA A 176 -25.67 6.80 -2.69
N ALA A 177 -25.67 8.13 -2.61
CA ALA A 177 -24.45 8.93 -2.75
C ALA A 177 -23.43 8.64 -1.63
N SER A 178 -23.89 8.49 -0.37
CA SER A 178 -22.99 8.15 0.73
C SER A 178 -22.44 6.73 0.62
N ASN A 179 -23.24 5.75 0.19
CA ASN A 179 -22.79 4.38 -0.04
C ASN A 179 -21.74 4.34 -1.17
N ALA A 180 -21.98 5.06 -2.28
CA ALA A 180 -21.01 5.15 -3.37
C ALA A 180 -19.70 5.81 -2.93
N LEU A 181 -19.77 6.88 -2.13
CA LEU A 181 -18.59 7.54 -1.57
C LEU A 181 -17.82 6.61 -0.62
N HIS A 182 -18.54 5.89 0.24
CA HIS A 182 -17.95 4.93 1.17
C HIS A 182 -17.23 3.79 0.44
N ALA A 183 -17.89 3.17 -0.56
CA ALA A 183 -17.28 2.15 -1.39
C ALA A 183 -16.02 2.67 -2.11
N HIS A 184 -16.04 3.91 -2.61
CA HIS A 184 -14.88 4.53 -3.23
C HIS A 184 -13.73 4.76 -2.23
N HIS A 185 -14.02 5.26 -1.03
CA HIS A 185 -13.01 5.45 0.01
C HIS A 185 -12.41 4.13 0.48
N MET A 186 -13.22 3.08 0.64
CA MET A 186 -12.74 1.73 0.97
C MET A 186 -11.87 1.13 -0.15
N ALA A 187 -12.23 1.33 -1.41
CA ALA A 187 -11.40 0.92 -2.54
C ALA A 187 -10.05 1.65 -2.55
N ILE A 188 -10.01 2.94 -2.18
CA ILE A 188 -8.76 3.69 -2.04
C ILE A 188 -7.91 3.12 -0.91
N THR A 189 -8.48 2.87 0.29
CA THR A 189 -7.70 2.33 1.41
C THR A 189 -7.17 0.93 1.12
N GLN A 190 -7.96 0.09 0.42
CA GLN A 190 -7.52 -1.21 -0.09
C GLN A 190 -6.36 -1.08 -1.07
N TYR A 191 -6.47 -0.17 -2.04
CA TYR A 191 -5.37 0.06 -2.97
C TYR A 191 -4.09 0.48 -2.23
N LEU A 192 -4.19 1.37 -1.24
CA LEU A 192 -3.03 1.82 -0.47
C LEU A 192 -2.41 0.68 0.38
N SER A 193 -3.23 -0.15 1.03
CA SER A 193 -2.76 -1.30 1.82
C SER A 193 -2.13 -2.37 0.92
N GLU A 194 -2.67 -2.64 -0.27
CA GLU A 194 -2.07 -3.53 -1.28
C GLU A 194 -0.70 -3.02 -1.75
N GLN A 195 -0.59 -1.72 -2.05
CA GLN A 195 0.69 -1.11 -2.42
C GLN A 195 1.70 -1.19 -1.27
N LEU A 196 1.26 -1.00 -0.04
CA LEU A 196 2.12 -1.14 1.14
C LEU A 196 2.60 -2.59 1.33
N ALA A 197 1.71 -3.57 1.13
CA ALA A 197 2.06 -4.99 1.18
C ALA A 197 3.12 -5.33 0.12
N HIS A 198 3.00 -4.77 -1.09
CA HIS A 198 4.00 -4.92 -2.13
C HIS A 198 5.34 -4.25 -1.76
N ALA A 199 5.34 -3.07 -1.14
CA ALA A 199 6.58 -2.44 -0.66
C ALA A 199 7.26 -3.29 0.42
N SER A 200 6.47 -3.81 1.36
CA SER A 200 6.94 -4.69 2.44
C SER A 200 7.49 -6.02 1.91
N SER A 201 6.90 -6.58 0.84
CA SER A 201 7.42 -7.80 0.20
C SER A 201 8.77 -7.58 -0.49
N VAL A 202 8.95 -6.44 -1.16
CA VAL A 202 10.25 -6.04 -1.74
C VAL A 202 11.31 -5.88 -0.65
N GLN A 203 10.96 -5.22 0.47
CA GLN A 203 11.86 -5.07 1.62
C GLN A 203 12.29 -6.44 2.18
N ALA A 204 11.35 -7.35 2.44
CA ALA A 204 11.68 -8.68 2.94
C ALA A 204 12.56 -9.47 1.97
N MET A 205 12.33 -9.36 0.66
CA MET A 205 13.17 -10.01 -0.34
C MET A 205 14.61 -9.49 -0.28
N LEU A 206 14.81 -8.17 -0.06
CA LEU A 206 16.14 -7.59 0.11
C LEU A 206 16.81 -8.10 1.38
N GLN A 207 16.08 -8.14 2.50
CA GLN A 207 16.62 -8.64 3.76
C GLN A 207 16.94 -10.13 3.73
N GLN A 208 16.07 -10.95 3.15
CA GLN A 208 16.33 -12.38 3.00
C GLN A 208 17.59 -12.65 2.19
N ARG A 209 17.83 -11.85 1.12
CA ARG A 209 19.08 -11.93 0.36
C ARG A 209 20.30 -11.50 1.17
N ARG A 210 20.18 -10.49 2.03
CA ARG A 210 21.26 -10.04 2.93
C ARG A 210 21.62 -11.13 3.94
N VAL A 211 20.62 -11.69 4.63
CA VAL A 211 20.79 -12.79 5.59
C VAL A 211 21.44 -14.00 4.91
N ALA A 212 20.97 -14.37 3.71
CA ALA A 212 21.56 -15.46 2.94
C ALA A 212 23.03 -15.20 2.58
N ALA A 213 23.36 -13.97 2.18
CA ALA A 213 24.74 -13.59 1.84
C ALA A 213 25.67 -13.59 3.08
N GLN A 214 25.17 -13.15 4.24
CA GLN A 214 25.92 -13.22 5.51
C GLN A 214 26.13 -14.67 5.96
N ARG A 215 25.09 -15.51 5.86
CA ARG A 215 25.18 -16.93 6.20
C ARG A 215 26.21 -17.66 5.32
N GLN A 216 26.20 -17.40 4.02
CA GLN A 216 27.20 -17.95 3.10
C GLN A 216 28.62 -17.54 3.46
N ARG A 217 28.83 -16.32 3.98
CA ARG A 217 30.15 -15.89 4.44
C ARG A 217 30.61 -16.65 5.67
N TYR A 218 29.72 -16.81 6.64
CA TYR A 218 30.00 -17.60 7.83
C TYR A 218 30.36 -19.05 7.45
N GLU A 219 29.59 -19.67 6.55
CA GLU A 219 29.85 -21.03 6.05
C GLU A 219 31.21 -21.11 5.32
N ASN A 220 31.51 -20.17 4.42
CA ASN A 220 32.78 -20.13 3.70
C ASN A 220 33.99 -19.88 4.63
N LEU A 221 33.85 -19.04 5.65
CA LEU A 221 34.92 -18.76 6.61
C LEU A 221 35.15 -19.96 7.53
N ALA A 222 34.07 -20.59 8.00
CA ALA A 222 34.15 -21.82 8.78
C ALA A 222 34.78 -22.98 7.99
N ASP A 223 34.45 -23.11 6.70
CA ASP A 223 35.05 -24.14 5.84
C ASP A 223 36.51 -23.82 5.49
N SER A 224 36.87 -22.54 5.26
CA SER A 224 38.26 -22.10 5.11
C SER A 224 39.10 -22.36 6.37
N ALA A 225 38.51 -22.20 7.56
CA ALA A 225 39.15 -22.50 8.84
C ALA A 225 39.41 -24.01 8.99
N LYS A 226 38.44 -24.87 8.61
CA LYS A 226 38.62 -26.34 8.60
C LYS A 226 39.69 -26.79 7.60
N VAL A 227 39.72 -26.20 6.40
CA VAL A 227 40.71 -26.52 5.37
C VAL A 227 42.11 -26.11 5.82
N SER A 228 42.26 -24.94 6.47
CA SER A 228 43.55 -24.52 7.04
C SER A 228 44.02 -25.44 8.18
N SER A 229 43.10 -25.99 8.98
CA SER A 229 43.42 -26.99 10.01
C SER A 229 43.78 -28.38 9.43
N HIS A 230 43.26 -28.74 8.26
CA HIS A 230 43.62 -30.00 7.60
C HIS A 230 44.98 -29.92 6.89
N ASN A 231 45.35 -28.74 6.40
CA ASN A 231 46.63 -28.52 5.72
C ASN A 231 47.82 -28.40 6.70
N SER A 232 47.57 -28.07 7.97
CA SER A 232 48.57 -28.11 9.05
C SER A 232 48.76 -29.51 9.65
N GLN A 233 47.90 -30.48 9.31
CA GLN A 233 48.05 -31.88 9.72
C GLN A 233 48.54 -32.80 8.58
N ALA A 234 48.55 -32.31 7.33
CA ALA A 234 49.06 -33.03 6.15
C ALA A 234 50.53 -32.70 5.82
N GLY A 235 51.36 -32.44 6.83
CA GLY A 235 52.76 -32.01 6.66
C GLY A 235 53.80 -32.62 7.61
N PHE A 236 53.43 -33.53 8.50
CA PHE A 236 54.40 -34.25 9.35
C PHE A 236 54.08 -35.74 9.40
N SER A 237 54.32 -36.41 8.27
CA SER A 237 54.57 -37.86 8.31
C SER A 237 55.91 -38.06 9.01
N GLU A 238 55.89 -38.68 10.19
CA GLU A 238 57.04 -39.09 11.01
C GLU A 238 57.91 -40.18 10.34
N GLU A 239 57.89 -40.23 9.01
CA GLU A 239 58.63 -41.17 8.17
C GLU A 239 59.64 -40.43 7.25
N ILE A 240 59.49 -39.11 7.04
CA ILE A 240 60.47 -38.32 6.26
C ILE A 240 61.63 -37.84 7.15
N LEU A 241 61.43 -37.70 8.47
CA LEU A 241 62.49 -37.33 9.43
C LEU A 241 63.46 -38.48 9.77
N ARG A 242 63.18 -39.71 9.33
CA ARG A 242 64.00 -40.90 9.64
C ARG A 242 64.73 -41.48 8.42
N GLY A 243 64.69 -40.77 7.30
CA GLY A 243 65.10 -41.30 6.00
C GLY A 243 66.10 -40.47 5.22
N SER A 244 67.02 -39.72 5.86
CA SER A 244 68.16 -39.13 5.14
C SER A 244 69.33 -38.75 6.05
N ILE A 245 69.80 -39.69 6.89
CA ILE A 245 71.14 -39.61 7.48
C ILE A 245 72.10 -40.32 6.53
N GLY A 246 72.82 -39.52 5.76
CA GLY A 246 73.82 -40.02 4.83
C GLY A 246 74.29 -38.97 3.85
N THR A 247 74.93 -37.88 4.34
CA THR A 247 76.15 -37.29 3.76
C THR A 247 76.38 -35.84 4.20
N MET A 248 77.56 -35.62 4.80
CA MET A 248 78.28 -34.36 4.98
C MET A 248 77.76 -33.30 5.97
N GLY A 249 78.57 -33.08 7.02
CA GLY A 249 78.86 -31.71 7.50
C GLY A 249 78.49 -31.45 8.95
N ASP A 250 79.50 -31.56 9.82
CA ASP A 250 79.57 -31.06 11.18
C ASP A 250 79.10 -29.60 11.32
N ARG A 251 77.83 -29.42 11.70
CA ARG A 251 77.23 -28.26 12.37
C ARG A 251 75.75 -28.56 12.64
N GLY A 252 75.46 -29.02 13.85
CA GLY A 252 74.07 -29.11 14.34
C GLY A 252 73.48 -27.71 14.43
N VAL A 253 72.69 -27.34 13.42
CA VAL A 253 71.71 -26.27 13.53
C VAL A 253 70.38 -26.99 13.67
N ASP A 254 69.80 -26.93 14.86
CA ASP A 254 68.44 -27.36 15.13
C ASP A 254 67.48 -26.50 14.31
N VAL A 255 67.24 -26.91 13.06
CA VAL A 255 66.19 -26.33 12.21
C VAL A 255 64.79 -26.60 12.79
N ALA A 256 64.69 -27.50 13.78
CA ALA A 256 63.48 -27.74 14.57
C ALA A 256 63.25 -26.69 15.66
N ASP A 257 64.31 -26.07 16.20
CA ASP A 257 64.22 -25.03 17.24
C ASP A 257 64.12 -23.60 16.66
N GLU A 258 64.19 -23.47 15.33
CA GLU A 258 64.08 -22.22 14.58
C GLU A 258 62.68 -22.00 13.96
N LEU A 259 61.66 -22.76 14.41
CA LEU A 259 60.28 -22.27 14.38
C LEU A 259 60.20 -21.11 15.38
N SER A 260 60.66 -19.95 14.91
CA SER A 260 60.81 -18.72 15.69
C SER A 260 59.59 -18.51 16.58
N GLN A 261 59.80 -18.27 17.88
CA GLN A 261 58.73 -17.87 18.80
C GLN A 261 57.81 -16.78 18.21
N GLU A 262 58.33 -15.97 17.29
CA GLU A 262 57.61 -14.96 16.51
C GLU A 262 56.58 -15.52 15.52
N GLN A 263 56.85 -16.63 14.81
CA GLN A 263 55.84 -17.31 13.97
C GLN A 263 54.74 -17.98 14.80
N LEU A 264 55.09 -18.55 15.96
CA LEU A 264 54.10 -19.14 16.87
C LEU A 264 53.18 -18.06 17.44
N HIS A 265 53.74 -16.93 17.84
CA HIS A 265 52.99 -15.75 18.28
C HIS A 265 52.08 -15.21 17.17
N MET A 266 52.57 -15.15 15.92
CA MET A 266 51.78 -14.74 14.77
C MET A 266 50.62 -15.69 14.49
N PHE A 267 50.82 -17.00 14.60
CA PHE A 267 49.72 -17.98 14.48
C PHE A 267 48.68 -17.84 15.60
N GLU A 268 49.12 -17.58 16.83
CA GLU A 268 48.20 -17.35 17.95
C GLU A 268 47.40 -16.05 17.78
N GLU A 269 48.04 -15.01 17.25
CA GLU A 269 47.39 -13.74 16.86
C GLU A 269 46.40 -13.94 15.70
N GLU A 270 46.77 -14.69 14.66
CA GLU A 270 45.86 -15.01 13.55
C GLU A 270 44.68 -15.89 13.98
N ALA A 271 44.93 -16.89 14.83
CA ALA A 271 43.90 -17.77 15.36
C ALA A 271 42.90 -17.01 16.23
N SER A 272 43.38 -16.13 17.12
CA SER A 272 42.53 -15.28 17.95
C SER A 272 41.73 -14.28 17.11
N ALA A 273 42.34 -13.64 16.11
CA ALA A 273 41.65 -12.74 15.17
C ALA A 273 40.58 -13.48 14.34
N LEU A 274 40.84 -14.72 13.93
CA LEU A 274 39.87 -15.55 13.22
C LEU A 274 38.67 -15.90 14.10
N VAL A 275 38.90 -16.32 15.35
CA VAL A 275 37.83 -16.61 16.31
C VAL A 275 36.98 -15.37 16.58
N GLU A 276 37.60 -14.21 16.76
CA GLU A 276 36.88 -12.94 16.92
C GLU A 276 36.02 -12.61 15.69
N SER A 277 36.56 -12.81 14.48
CA SER A 277 35.81 -12.59 13.24
C SER A 277 34.62 -13.54 13.07
N LEU A 278 34.79 -14.83 13.43
CA LEU A 278 33.71 -15.81 13.41
C LEU A 278 32.62 -15.47 14.43
N GLN A 279 33.02 -15.00 15.61
CA GLN A 279 32.08 -14.57 16.65
C GLN A 279 31.30 -13.31 16.21
N ALA A 280 31.97 -12.34 15.57
CA ALA A 280 31.34 -11.16 15.02
C ALA A 280 30.37 -11.50 13.86
N ASP A 281 30.75 -12.39 12.96
CA ASP A 281 29.90 -12.86 11.86
C ASP A 281 28.68 -13.63 12.37
N LEU A 282 28.85 -14.47 13.40
CA LEU A 282 27.74 -15.18 14.06
C LEU A 282 26.75 -14.17 14.68
N ALA A 283 27.25 -13.18 15.41
CA ALA A 283 26.42 -12.12 15.98
C ALA A 283 25.66 -11.34 14.90
N ALA A 284 26.31 -11.05 13.76
CA ALA A 284 25.68 -10.39 12.62
C ALA A 284 24.56 -11.24 11.99
N VAL A 285 24.77 -12.55 11.84
CA VAL A 285 23.74 -13.48 11.33
C VAL A 285 22.54 -13.53 12.29
N GLN A 286 22.78 -13.69 13.59
CA GLN A 286 21.71 -13.69 14.60
C GLN A 286 20.90 -12.38 14.60
N HIS A 287 21.59 -11.25 14.51
CA HIS A 287 20.94 -9.94 14.44
C HIS A 287 20.07 -9.82 13.17
N ALA A 288 20.58 -10.26 12.02
CA ALA A 288 19.84 -10.22 10.77
C ALA A 288 18.65 -11.20 10.75
N GLU A 289 18.76 -12.35 11.43
CA GLU A 289 17.63 -13.27 11.64
C GLU A 289 16.54 -12.62 12.50
N GLN A 290 16.91 -11.92 13.58
CA GLN A 290 15.95 -11.17 14.40
C GLN A 290 15.23 -10.09 13.59
N GLN A 291 15.97 -9.34 12.76
CA GLN A 291 15.37 -8.34 11.86
C GLN A 291 14.41 -8.97 10.85
N LEU A 292 14.75 -10.14 10.29
CA LEU A 292 13.88 -10.87 9.37
C LEU A 292 12.59 -11.34 10.06
N GLN A 293 12.68 -11.81 11.31
CA GLN A 293 11.50 -12.15 12.10
C GLN A 293 10.58 -10.94 12.30
N ASP A 294 11.15 -9.80 12.65
CA ASP A 294 10.42 -8.55 12.82
C ASP A 294 9.67 -8.11 11.54
N ILE A 295 10.30 -8.26 10.36
CA ILE A 295 9.65 -7.98 9.08
C ILE A 295 8.54 -8.98 8.79
N SER A 296 8.78 -10.26 9.05
CA SER A 296 7.76 -11.28 8.84
C SER A 296 6.51 -11.03 9.70
N ALA A 297 6.70 -10.54 10.93
CA ALA A 297 5.60 -10.12 11.80
C ALA A 297 4.85 -8.90 11.24
N LEU A 298 5.57 -7.90 10.72
CA LEU A 298 4.96 -6.75 10.06
C LEU A 298 4.17 -7.15 8.80
N GLN A 299 4.71 -8.05 7.98
CA GLN A 299 4.03 -8.58 6.80
C GLN A 299 2.77 -9.35 7.17
N THR A 300 2.85 -10.19 8.20
CA THR A 300 1.70 -10.94 8.70
C THR A 300 0.59 -9.99 9.13
N ARG A 301 0.93 -8.91 9.84
CA ARG A 301 -0.03 -7.87 10.22
C ARG A 301 -0.67 -7.20 9.00
N ILE A 302 0.10 -6.86 7.97
CA ILE A 302 -0.44 -6.24 6.74
C ILE A 302 -1.37 -7.22 6.01
N VAL A 303 -0.98 -8.49 5.87
CA VAL A 303 -1.79 -9.51 5.20
C VAL A 303 -3.07 -9.80 5.97
N GLN A 304 -3.00 -9.89 7.30
CA GLN A 304 -4.18 -10.05 8.15
C GLN A 304 -5.14 -8.87 7.98
N HIS A 305 -4.63 -7.64 8.03
CA HIS A 305 -5.44 -6.44 7.82
C HIS A 305 -6.09 -6.42 6.42
N LEU A 306 -5.36 -6.80 5.37
CA LEU A 306 -5.90 -6.94 4.02
C LEU A 306 -7.00 -7.99 3.94
N GLN A 307 -6.86 -9.12 4.62
CA GLN A 307 -7.87 -10.18 4.62
C GLN A 307 -9.15 -9.73 5.32
N GLU A 308 -9.04 -9.11 6.50
CA GLU A 308 -10.17 -8.51 7.23
C GLU A 308 -10.86 -7.42 6.38
N GLN A 309 -10.06 -6.58 5.71
CA GLN A 309 -10.56 -5.51 4.85
C GLN A 309 -11.27 -6.05 3.59
N ASN A 310 -10.75 -7.09 2.95
CA ASN A 310 -11.32 -7.63 1.71
C ASN A 310 -12.69 -8.30 1.95
N GLU A 311 -12.87 -8.96 3.10
CA GLU A 311 -14.18 -9.50 3.50
C GLU A 311 -15.23 -8.38 3.62
N HIS A 312 -14.88 -7.27 4.27
CA HIS A 312 -15.79 -6.13 4.38
C HIS A 312 -16.09 -5.48 3.01
N ILE A 313 -15.09 -5.34 2.14
CA ILE A 313 -15.26 -4.70 0.83
C ILE A 313 -16.15 -5.52 -0.09
N ASP A 314 -16.05 -6.85 -0.10
CA ASP A 314 -16.90 -7.71 -0.92
C ASP A 314 -18.39 -7.56 -0.55
N THR A 315 -18.68 -7.46 0.75
CA THR A 315 -20.05 -7.21 1.23
C THR A 315 -20.54 -5.82 0.81
N LEU A 316 -19.72 -4.78 0.97
CA LEU A 316 -20.05 -3.41 0.62
C LEU A 316 -20.23 -3.22 -0.89
N LEU A 317 -19.40 -3.85 -1.72
CA LEU A 317 -19.49 -3.77 -3.17
C LEU A 317 -20.76 -4.45 -3.68
N THR A 318 -21.10 -5.60 -3.09
CA THR A 318 -22.36 -6.31 -3.37
C THR A 318 -23.57 -5.45 -2.99
N GLU A 319 -23.55 -4.84 -1.81
CA GLU A 319 -24.60 -3.94 -1.33
C GLU A 319 -24.73 -2.71 -2.25
N ALA A 320 -23.62 -2.02 -2.54
CA ALA A 320 -23.58 -0.85 -3.41
C ALA A 320 -24.08 -1.16 -4.83
N GLY A 321 -23.66 -2.31 -5.40
CA GLY A 321 -24.12 -2.78 -6.70
C GLY A 321 -25.62 -3.06 -6.74
N SER A 322 -26.16 -3.74 -5.72
CA SER A 322 -27.59 -4.02 -5.60
C SER A 322 -28.42 -2.74 -5.48
N HIS A 323 -27.93 -1.74 -4.75
CA HIS A 323 -28.60 -0.45 -4.60
C HIS A 323 -28.60 0.37 -5.88
N GLY A 324 -27.51 0.36 -6.65
CA GLY A 324 -27.46 1.01 -7.97
C GLY A 324 -28.54 0.49 -8.92
N GLU A 325 -28.73 -0.83 -8.92
CA GLU A 325 -29.80 -1.48 -9.70
C GLU A 325 -31.19 -1.13 -9.19
N GLN A 326 -31.40 -1.15 -7.87
CA GLN A 326 -32.68 -0.81 -7.24
C GLN A 326 -33.07 0.66 -7.46
N VAL A 327 -32.14 1.61 -7.38
CA VAL A 327 -32.40 3.03 -7.66
C VAL A 327 -32.75 3.23 -9.14
N THR A 328 -32.05 2.53 -10.04
CA THR A 328 -32.33 2.59 -11.49
C THR A 328 -33.73 2.03 -11.79
N ARG A 329 -34.08 0.88 -11.24
CA ARG A 329 -35.42 0.29 -11.35
C ARG A 329 -36.49 1.18 -10.72
N GLY A 330 -36.22 1.78 -9.56
CA GLY A 330 -37.11 2.72 -8.89
C GLY A 330 -37.40 3.96 -9.74
N ASN A 331 -36.39 4.56 -10.35
CA ASN A 331 -36.57 5.69 -11.28
C ASN A 331 -37.40 5.30 -12.51
N GLN A 332 -37.17 4.11 -13.08
CA GLN A 332 -38.00 3.59 -14.18
C GLN A 332 -39.46 3.39 -13.75
N GLN A 333 -39.69 2.86 -12.54
CA GLN A 333 -41.04 2.69 -12.00
C GLN A 333 -41.73 4.04 -11.76
N LEU A 334 -41.01 5.06 -11.28
CA LEU A 334 -41.56 6.41 -11.13
C LEU A 334 -41.95 7.03 -12.47
N GLN A 335 -41.14 6.83 -13.52
CA GLN A 335 -41.50 7.26 -14.88
C GLN A 335 -42.75 6.51 -15.39
N LYS A 336 -42.78 5.19 -15.27
CA LYS A 336 -43.96 4.37 -15.64
C LYS A 336 -45.20 4.78 -14.86
N ALA A 337 -45.07 5.09 -13.57
CA ALA A 337 -46.17 5.57 -12.74
C ALA A 337 -46.67 6.95 -13.18
N LYS A 338 -45.78 7.87 -13.54
CA LYS A 338 -46.13 9.20 -14.09
C LYS A 338 -46.88 9.07 -15.41
N GLU A 339 -46.43 8.18 -16.29
CA GLU A 339 -47.09 7.88 -17.57
C GLU A 339 -48.48 7.27 -17.35
N ARG A 340 -48.58 6.29 -16.43
CA ARG A 340 -49.85 5.66 -16.08
C ARG A 340 -50.85 6.65 -15.47
N ASN A 341 -50.39 7.56 -14.62
CA ASN A 341 -51.26 8.61 -14.04
C ASN A 341 -51.75 9.59 -15.13
N ARG A 342 -50.87 10.01 -16.04
CA ARG A 342 -51.26 10.85 -17.18
C ARG A 342 -52.30 10.14 -18.08
N GLN A 343 -52.12 8.84 -18.31
CA GLN A 343 -53.06 8.04 -19.09
C GLN A 343 -54.40 7.90 -18.36
N ALA A 344 -54.40 7.63 -17.05
CA ALA A 344 -55.60 7.53 -16.22
C ALA A 344 -56.40 8.85 -16.22
N ASN A 345 -55.75 10.00 -16.02
CA ASN A 345 -56.41 11.30 -16.08
C ASN A 345 -57.01 11.61 -17.46
N ARG A 346 -56.36 11.16 -18.54
CA ARG A 346 -56.90 11.31 -19.91
C ARG A 346 -58.18 10.49 -20.09
N TRP A 347 -58.19 9.23 -19.62
CA TRP A 347 -59.39 8.38 -19.67
C TRP A 347 -60.52 8.93 -18.79
N LEU A 348 -60.20 9.44 -17.59
CA LEU A 348 -61.18 10.09 -16.70
C LEU A 348 -61.82 11.32 -17.37
N SER A 349 -61.03 12.13 -18.07
CA SER A 349 -61.54 13.31 -18.80
C SER A 349 -62.49 12.91 -19.94
N ILE A 350 -62.16 11.86 -20.69
CA ILE A 350 -63.03 11.32 -21.74
C ILE A 350 -64.33 10.78 -21.14
N PHE A 351 -64.26 10.07 -20.01
CA PHE A 351 -65.43 9.55 -19.32
C PHE A 351 -66.40 10.67 -18.90
N PHE A 352 -65.91 11.76 -18.31
CA PHE A 352 -66.75 12.89 -17.94
C PHE A 352 -67.37 13.60 -19.16
N LEU A 353 -66.63 13.71 -20.27
CA LEU A 353 -67.15 14.28 -21.52
C LEU A 353 -68.30 13.45 -22.10
N ILE A 354 -68.14 12.13 -22.16
CA ILE A 354 -69.17 11.21 -22.66
C ILE A 354 -70.38 11.22 -21.74
N SER A 355 -70.17 11.14 -20.43
CA SER A 355 -71.25 11.19 -19.43
C SER A 355 -72.06 12.50 -19.53
N GLY A 356 -71.37 13.64 -19.67
CA GLY A 356 -72.03 14.94 -19.88
C GLY A 356 -72.84 14.99 -21.17
N LEU A 357 -72.34 14.40 -22.27
CA LEU A 357 -73.06 14.34 -23.54
C LEU A 357 -74.30 13.44 -23.45
N VAL A 358 -74.21 12.31 -22.73
CA VAL A 358 -75.36 11.43 -22.48
C VAL A 358 -76.45 12.14 -21.69
N LEU A 359 -76.09 12.88 -20.64
CA LEU A 359 -77.06 13.67 -19.86
C LEU A 359 -77.74 14.76 -20.71
N LEU A 360 -76.96 15.44 -21.56
CA LEU A 360 -77.50 16.45 -22.46
C LEU A 360 -78.46 15.86 -23.49
N PHE A 361 -78.13 14.69 -24.05
CA PHE A 361 -79.00 14.00 -25.01
C PHE A 361 -80.28 13.49 -24.35
N MET A 362 -80.21 12.97 -23.13
CA MET A 362 -81.40 12.56 -22.38
C MET A 362 -82.33 13.75 -22.13
N HIS A 363 -81.79 14.89 -21.67
CA HIS A 363 -82.58 16.10 -21.43
C HIS A 363 -83.11 16.75 -22.72
N TYR A 364 -82.52 16.47 -23.88
CA TYR A 364 -83.02 16.97 -25.16
C TYR A 364 -84.18 16.11 -25.72
N LEU A 365 -84.28 14.85 -25.29
CA LEU A 365 -85.27 13.89 -25.77
C LEU A 365 -86.53 13.82 -24.89
N ASP A 366 -86.42 14.22 -23.62
CA ASP A 366 -87.52 14.54 -22.70
C ASP A 366 -88.00 15.99 -22.93
#